data_AF-A0A846DDR1-F1
#
_entry.id   AF-A0A846DDR1-F1
#
_cell.length_a   1.000
_cell.length_b   1.000
_cell.length_c   1.000
_cell.angle_alpha   90.00
_cell.angle_beta   90.00
_cell.angle_gamma   90.00
#
_symmetry.space_group_name_H-M   'P 1'
#
loop_
_entity.id
_entity.type
_entity.pdbx_description
1 polymer ?
#
loop_
_entity_poly.entity_id
_entity_poly.type
_entity_poly.pdbx_seq_one_letter_code
_entity_poly.pdbx_strand_id
1 'polypeptide(L)'
;MDNKTTKTITSLGIIAVSLGIAYAPLPGGNQTLYVVSGTELQEPLAVLEQRFEETHSTINIELKFQGSQELVNRYLDETNDFKPTILIPANGVLLNELSVCWQAQNTSEPFYDNPQPIAKTLLVGIAWPERGQVLFPDGRFQWLRLENAMKKRNWQEIGGNPNWGSFDFVTTDPNRSNSGQLTLSLWTQNNSGGATLSPANFNGPEIQSLFSLVKWS
;
A
#
# COMPACT_ATOMS: atom_id res chain seq x y z
N MET A 1 17.44 -26.12 -58.38
CA MET A 1 16.39 -25.13 -58.04
C MET A 1 17.09 -23.93 -57.43
N ASP A 2 16.87 -22.75 -57.99
CA ASP A 2 17.66 -21.55 -57.71
C ASP A 2 17.39 -20.99 -56.31
N ASN A 3 18.46 -20.68 -55.56
CA ASN A 3 18.41 -20.21 -54.16
C ASN A 3 17.62 -18.90 -53.99
N LYS A 4 17.45 -18.15 -55.09
CA LYS A 4 16.69 -16.91 -55.15
C LYS A 4 15.18 -17.15 -55.07
N THR A 5 14.68 -18.17 -55.75
CA THR A 5 13.25 -18.51 -55.80
C THR A 5 12.73 -19.00 -54.45
N THR A 6 13.55 -19.79 -53.74
CA THR A 6 13.21 -20.28 -52.38
C THR A 6 13.09 -19.12 -51.39
N LYS A 7 14.01 -18.13 -51.43
CA LYS A 7 13.96 -16.96 -50.52
C LYS A 7 12.76 -16.05 -50.78
N THR A 8 12.34 -15.89 -52.03
CA THR A 8 11.17 -15.09 -52.39
C THR A 8 9.87 -15.75 -51.91
N ILE A 9 9.76 -17.07 -52.04
CA ILE A 9 8.58 -17.82 -51.57
C ILE A 9 8.49 -17.77 -50.04
N THR A 10 9.60 -17.93 -49.32
CA THR A 10 9.61 -17.83 -47.85
C THR A 10 9.23 -16.42 -47.38
N SER A 11 9.71 -15.38 -48.06
CA SER A 11 9.40 -13.99 -47.72
C SER A 11 7.93 -13.64 -47.97
N LEU A 12 7.36 -14.12 -49.08
CA LEU A 12 5.93 -13.96 -49.37
C LEU A 12 5.06 -14.73 -48.37
N GLY A 13 5.51 -15.91 -47.93
CA GLY A 13 4.85 -16.69 -46.88
C GLY A 13 4.81 -15.95 -45.53
N ILE A 14 5.94 -15.35 -45.11
CA ILE A 14 6.02 -14.56 -43.87
C ILE A 14 5.11 -13.33 -43.95
N ILE A 15 5.10 -12.62 -45.09
CA ILE A 15 4.26 -11.43 -45.29
C ILE A 15 2.76 -11.82 -45.27
N ALA A 16 2.38 -12.92 -45.91
CA ALA A 16 1.00 -13.40 -45.90
C ALA A 16 0.54 -13.84 -44.51
N VAL A 17 1.39 -14.50 -43.73
CA VAL A 17 1.09 -14.89 -42.33
C VAL A 17 1.00 -13.66 -41.43
N SER A 18 1.91 -12.68 -41.57
CA SER A 18 1.88 -11.47 -40.75
C SER A 18 0.71 -10.54 -41.11
N LEU A 19 0.32 -10.44 -42.38
CA LEU A 19 -0.93 -9.80 -42.79
C LEU A 19 -2.17 -10.57 -42.31
N GLY A 20 -2.12 -11.90 -42.27
CA GLY A 20 -3.18 -12.74 -41.70
C GLY A 20 -3.38 -12.51 -40.21
N ILE A 21 -2.31 -12.33 -39.42
CA ILE A 21 -2.38 -12.03 -37.98
C ILE A 21 -2.82 -10.57 -37.74
N ALA A 22 -2.39 -9.63 -38.60
CA ALA A 22 -2.71 -8.21 -38.44
C ALA A 22 -4.16 -7.84 -38.84
N TYR A 23 -4.79 -8.62 -39.72
CA TYR A 23 -6.16 -8.36 -40.22
C TYR A 23 -7.20 -9.41 -39.81
N ALA A 24 -6.80 -10.49 -39.12
CA ALA A 24 -7.75 -11.32 -38.41
C ALA A 24 -8.25 -10.54 -37.18
N PRO A 25 -9.57 -10.38 -36.98
CA PRO A 25 -10.07 -9.88 -35.71
C PRO A 25 -9.63 -10.85 -34.62
N LEU A 26 -8.93 -10.38 -33.59
CA LEU A 26 -8.66 -11.19 -32.38
C LEU A 26 -10.02 -11.70 -31.87
N PRO A 27 -10.31 -13.01 -31.99
CA PRO A 27 -11.62 -13.51 -31.63
C PRO A 27 -11.69 -13.59 -30.12
N GLY A 28 -12.43 -12.68 -29.48
CA GLY A 28 -13.01 -12.85 -28.14
C GLY A 28 -12.15 -13.57 -27.09
N GLY A 29 -10.86 -13.29 -27.05
CA GLY A 29 -9.95 -13.92 -26.09
C GLY A 29 -10.18 -13.33 -24.71
N ASN A 30 -10.27 -14.19 -23.70
CA ASN A 30 -10.36 -13.74 -22.31
C ASN A 30 -9.23 -12.74 -22.02
N GLN A 31 -9.59 -11.52 -21.66
CA GLN A 31 -8.64 -10.47 -21.31
C GLN A 31 -8.33 -10.58 -19.82
N THR A 32 -7.07 -10.79 -19.46
CA THR A 32 -6.64 -10.78 -18.06
C THR A 32 -6.31 -9.35 -17.62
N LEU A 33 -6.94 -8.90 -16.53
CA LEU A 33 -6.64 -7.66 -15.84
C LEU A 33 -5.89 -7.96 -14.54
N TYR A 34 -4.65 -7.50 -14.44
CA TYR A 34 -3.87 -7.63 -13.22
C TYR A 34 -4.18 -6.48 -12.26
N VAL A 35 -4.72 -6.83 -11.10
CA VAL A 35 -5.01 -5.90 -10.01
C VAL A 35 -3.99 -6.15 -8.90
N VAL A 36 -3.17 -5.15 -8.60
CA VAL A 36 -2.14 -5.25 -7.55
C VAL A 36 -2.58 -4.43 -6.35
N SER A 37 -2.56 -5.02 -5.16
CA SER A 37 -3.07 -4.40 -3.94
C SER A 37 -2.27 -4.78 -2.69
N GLY A 38 -2.44 -4.01 -1.61
CA GLY A 38 -2.07 -4.41 -0.26
C GLY A 38 -2.82 -5.67 0.21
N THR A 39 -2.18 -6.48 1.06
CA THR A 39 -2.75 -7.73 1.61
C THR A 39 -4.01 -7.48 2.46
N GLU A 40 -4.18 -6.27 2.98
CA GLU A 40 -5.35 -5.85 3.76
C GLU A 40 -6.65 -5.90 2.94
N LEU A 41 -6.57 -5.89 1.60
CA LEU A 41 -7.72 -5.94 0.71
C LEU A 41 -7.94 -7.31 0.07
N GLN A 42 -7.22 -8.35 0.49
CA GLN A 42 -7.32 -9.67 -0.13
C GLN A 42 -8.72 -10.27 -0.08
N GLU A 43 -9.31 -10.34 1.10
CA GLU A 43 -10.66 -10.88 1.28
C GLU A 43 -11.74 -10.07 0.52
N PRO A 44 -11.82 -8.73 0.65
CA PRO A 44 -12.84 -7.97 -0.09
C PRO A 44 -12.62 -8.00 -1.60
N LEU A 45 -11.37 -8.01 -2.10
CA LEU A 45 -11.12 -8.07 -3.55
C LEU A 45 -11.46 -9.43 -4.15
N ALA A 46 -11.23 -10.54 -3.44
CA ALA A 46 -11.62 -11.87 -3.91
C ALA A 46 -13.15 -11.98 -4.12
N VAL A 47 -13.95 -11.36 -3.24
CA VAL A 47 -15.40 -11.31 -3.42
C VAL A 47 -15.80 -10.44 -4.63
N LEU A 48 -15.09 -9.35 -4.87
CA LEU A 48 -15.33 -8.46 -6.01
C LEU A 48 -14.94 -9.10 -7.34
N GLU A 49 -13.80 -9.80 -7.38
CA GLU A 49 -13.35 -10.60 -8.52
C GLU A 49 -14.44 -11.57 -8.96
N GLN A 50 -14.93 -12.42 -8.06
CA GLN A 50 -15.98 -13.39 -8.38
C GLN A 50 -17.23 -12.72 -8.97
N ARG A 51 -17.73 -11.65 -8.33
CA ARG A 51 -18.94 -10.94 -8.80
C ARG A 51 -18.73 -10.25 -10.14
N PHE A 52 -17.53 -9.74 -10.39
CA PHE A 52 -17.19 -9.09 -11.64
C PHE A 52 -17.16 -10.08 -12.80
N GLU A 53 -16.51 -11.23 -12.62
CA GLU A 53 -16.40 -12.27 -13.65
C GLU A 53 -17.75 -12.94 -13.96
N GLU A 54 -18.63 -13.08 -12.97
CA GLU A 54 -20.03 -13.53 -13.17
C GLU A 54 -20.80 -12.64 -14.15
N THR A 55 -20.49 -11.34 -14.17
CA THR A 55 -21.16 -10.34 -15.01
C THR A 55 -20.39 -10.02 -16.29
N HIS A 56 -19.10 -10.35 -16.35
CA HIS A 56 -18.19 -10.03 -17.46
C HIS A 56 -17.37 -11.27 -17.86
N SER A 57 -18.02 -12.25 -18.48
CA SER A 57 -17.44 -13.58 -18.77
C SER A 57 -16.24 -13.61 -19.72
N THR A 58 -15.88 -12.49 -20.34
CA THR A 58 -14.72 -12.36 -21.24
C THR A 58 -13.52 -11.67 -20.58
N ILE A 59 -13.64 -11.26 -19.31
CA ILE A 59 -12.58 -10.59 -18.57
C ILE A 59 -12.26 -11.46 -17.35
N ASN A 60 -11.00 -11.84 -17.24
CA ASN A 60 -10.46 -12.50 -16.07
C ASN A 60 -9.75 -11.45 -15.21
N ILE A 61 -9.98 -11.46 -13.90
CA ILE A 61 -9.20 -10.67 -12.96
C ILE A 61 -8.10 -11.59 -12.39
N GLU A 62 -6.90 -11.06 -12.24
CA GLU A 62 -5.85 -11.70 -11.46
C GLU A 62 -5.41 -10.76 -10.34
N LEU A 63 -5.75 -11.12 -9.11
CA LEU A 63 -5.34 -10.40 -7.92
C LEU A 63 -3.90 -10.76 -7.53
N LYS A 64 -3.05 -9.75 -7.33
CA LYS A 64 -1.67 -9.90 -6.84
C LYS A 64 -1.51 -9.05 -5.57
N PHE A 65 -1.02 -9.67 -4.49
CA PHE A 65 -0.87 -8.99 -3.20
C PHE A 65 0.60 -8.74 -2.88
N GLN A 66 0.92 -7.49 -2.55
CA GLN A 66 2.27 -7.01 -2.27
C GLN A 66 2.23 -5.97 -1.14
N GLY A 67 3.37 -5.70 -0.48
CA GLY A 67 3.46 -4.53 0.40
C GLY A 67 3.22 -3.24 -0.39
N SER A 68 2.55 -2.23 0.16
CA SER A 68 2.17 -1.05 -0.63
C SER A 68 3.36 -0.26 -1.21
N GLN A 69 4.49 -0.18 -0.49
CA GLN A 69 5.71 0.42 -1.03
C GLN A 69 6.34 -0.47 -2.11
N GLU A 70 6.37 -1.78 -1.87
CA GLU A 70 6.90 -2.74 -2.84
C GLU A 70 6.12 -2.69 -4.16
N LEU A 71 4.79 -2.56 -4.10
CA LEU A 71 3.92 -2.37 -5.25
C LEU A 71 4.33 -1.16 -6.09
N VAL A 72 4.54 0.00 -5.48
CA VAL A 72 4.94 1.23 -6.20
C VAL A 72 6.31 1.04 -6.83
N ASN A 73 7.28 0.54 -6.06
CA ASN A 73 8.64 0.34 -6.55
C ASN A 73 8.67 -0.66 -7.71
N ARG A 74 8.00 -1.81 -7.59
CA ARG A 74 7.96 -2.81 -8.65
C ARG A 74 7.25 -2.35 -9.91
N TYR A 75 6.24 -1.47 -9.77
CA TYR A 75 5.58 -0.86 -10.91
C TYR A 75 6.52 0.11 -11.65
N LEU A 76 7.18 1.00 -10.92
CA LEU A 76 8.13 1.98 -11.49
C LEU A 76 9.35 1.30 -12.11
N ASP A 77 9.89 0.27 -11.46
CA ASP A 77 11.08 -0.46 -11.90
C ASP A 77 10.77 -1.56 -12.94
N GLU A 78 9.50 -1.75 -13.29
CA GLU A 78 9.02 -2.80 -14.21
C GLU A 78 9.51 -4.22 -13.85
N THR A 79 9.58 -4.53 -12.55
CA THR A 79 10.15 -5.81 -12.07
C THR A 79 9.12 -6.93 -11.86
N ASN A 80 7.85 -6.70 -12.18
CA ASN A 80 6.83 -7.75 -12.18
C ASN A 80 6.94 -8.62 -13.43
N ASP A 81 6.63 -9.92 -13.30
CA ASP A 81 6.51 -10.87 -14.42
C ASP A 81 5.17 -10.78 -15.18
N PHE A 82 4.30 -9.86 -14.74
CA PHE A 82 3.04 -9.47 -15.35
C PHE A 82 2.96 -7.95 -15.49
N LYS A 83 2.01 -7.45 -16.29
CA LYS A 83 1.78 -6.00 -16.45
C LYS A 83 0.60 -5.54 -15.60
N PRO A 84 0.83 -4.80 -14.49
CA PRO A 84 -0.26 -4.26 -13.67
C PRO A 84 -1.18 -3.36 -14.50
N THR A 85 -2.49 -3.55 -14.37
CA THR A 85 -3.50 -2.66 -14.97
C THR A 85 -4.12 -1.74 -13.93
N ILE A 86 -4.36 -2.27 -12.73
CA ILE A 86 -4.95 -1.53 -11.61
C ILE A 86 -4.02 -1.63 -10.42
N LEU A 87 -3.73 -0.49 -9.79
CA LEU A 87 -2.92 -0.38 -8.59
C LEU A 87 -3.79 0.15 -7.44
N ILE A 88 -3.79 -0.55 -6.32
CA ILE A 88 -4.51 -0.17 -5.11
C ILE A 88 -3.52 -0.12 -3.93
N PRO A 89 -2.71 0.95 -3.82
CA PRO A 89 -1.87 1.14 -2.66
C PRO A 89 -2.72 1.50 -1.43
N ALA A 90 -2.18 1.31 -0.24
CA ALA A 90 -2.92 1.56 1.00
C ALA A 90 -3.22 3.03 1.30
N ASN A 91 -2.56 3.98 0.63
CA ASN A 91 -2.78 5.40 0.86
C ASN A 91 -2.44 6.25 -0.39
N GLY A 92 -2.95 7.49 -0.41
CA GLY A 92 -2.72 8.44 -1.51
C GLY A 92 -1.34 9.08 -1.55
N VAL A 93 -0.55 9.01 -0.47
CA VAL A 93 0.84 9.53 -0.47
C VAL A 93 1.69 8.72 -1.44
N LEU A 94 1.52 7.40 -1.44
CA LEU A 94 2.20 6.49 -2.37
C LEU A 94 1.82 6.75 -3.84
N LEU A 95 0.57 7.16 -4.10
CA LEU A 95 0.15 7.56 -5.46
C LEU A 95 0.80 8.87 -5.88
N ASN A 96 0.97 9.82 -4.97
CA ASN A 96 1.67 11.06 -5.26
C ASN A 96 3.17 10.81 -5.52
N GLU A 97 3.81 9.94 -4.73
CA GLU A 97 5.19 9.50 -4.98
C GLU A 97 5.33 8.84 -6.35
N LEU A 98 4.45 7.88 -6.67
CA LEU A 98 4.41 7.23 -7.99
C LEU A 98 4.29 8.27 -9.10
N SER A 99 3.38 9.24 -8.96
CA SER A 99 3.17 10.30 -9.96
C SER A 99 4.44 11.12 -10.20
N VAL A 100 5.11 11.54 -9.13
CA VAL A 100 6.35 12.34 -9.21
C VAL A 100 7.47 11.54 -9.88
N CYS A 101 7.67 10.29 -9.45
CA CYS A 101 8.69 9.42 -10.01
C CYS A 101 8.41 9.08 -11.48
N TRP A 102 7.16 8.82 -11.84
CA TRP A 102 6.75 8.52 -13.21
C TRP A 102 7.02 9.71 -14.14
N GLN A 103 6.61 10.92 -13.76
CA GLN A 103 6.82 12.14 -14.55
C GLN A 103 8.31 12.52 -14.69
N ALA A 104 9.16 12.10 -13.76
CA ALA A 104 10.61 12.27 -13.88
C ALA A 104 11.23 11.36 -14.96
N GLN A 105 10.58 10.24 -15.28
CA GLN A 105 11.09 9.21 -16.20
C GLN A 105 10.34 9.14 -17.52
N ASN A 106 9.09 9.63 -17.56
CA ASN A 106 8.16 9.50 -18.67
C ASN A 106 7.52 10.85 -19.01
N THR A 107 7.10 11.00 -20.27
CA THR A 107 6.38 12.19 -20.76
C THR A 107 4.87 12.03 -20.75
N SER A 108 4.35 10.85 -20.39
CA SER A 108 2.93 10.57 -20.27
C SER A 108 2.42 10.79 -18.85
N GLU A 109 1.11 11.00 -18.73
CA GLU A 109 0.46 11.01 -17.42
C GLU A 109 0.56 9.61 -16.77
N PRO A 110 0.81 9.54 -15.44
CA PRO A 110 0.93 8.29 -14.71
C PRO A 110 -0.40 7.55 -14.55
N PHE A 111 -1.51 8.26 -14.66
CA PHE A 111 -2.84 7.70 -14.43
C PHE A 111 -3.76 8.00 -15.61
N TYR A 112 -4.59 7.02 -15.95
CA TYR A 112 -5.65 7.21 -16.95
C TYR A 112 -6.70 8.22 -16.45
N ASP A 113 -7.12 8.06 -15.19
CA ASP A 113 -8.02 8.96 -14.47
C ASP A 113 -7.40 9.36 -13.12
N ASN A 114 -7.84 10.48 -12.56
CA ASN A 114 -7.44 10.91 -11.23
C ASN A 114 -7.78 9.84 -10.18
N PRO A 115 -6.79 9.32 -9.41
CA PRO A 115 -7.05 8.29 -8.43
C PRO A 115 -8.09 8.71 -7.39
N GLN A 116 -9.02 7.80 -7.07
CA GLN A 116 -10.09 8.04 -6.11
C GLN A 116 -9.92 7.16 -4.87
N PRO A 117 -10.23 7.69 -3.67
CA PRO A 117 -10.23 6.89 -2.46
C PRO A 117 -11.40 5.90 -2.48
N ILE A 118 -11.09 4.60 -2.50
CA ILE A 118 -12.10 3.53 -2.51
C ILE A 118 -12.43 2.99 -1.10
N ALA A 119 -11.56 3.25 -0.12
CA ALA A 119 -11.72 2.80 1.25
C ALA A 119 -11.15 3.83 2.23
N LYS A 120 -11.70 3.84 3.46
CA LYS A 120 -11.14 4.58 4.60
C LYS A 120 -10.83 3.58 5.69
N THR A 121 -9.57 3.49 6.09
CA THR A 121 -9.16 2.73 7.26
C THR A 121 -9.07 3.66 8.45
N LEU A 122 -9.65 3.24 9.58
CA LEU A 122 -9.53 3.96 10.84
C LEU A 122 -8.31 3.42 11.58
N LEU A 123 -7.42 4.31 12.02
CA LEU A 123 -6.41 3.93 12.99
C LEU A 123 -7.11 3.67 14.33
N VAL A 124 -6.94 2.48 14.87
CA VAL A 124 -7.53 2.09 16.15
C VAL A 124 -6.44 1.70 17.13
N GLY A 125 -6.54 2.21 18.36
CA GLY A 125 -5.79 1.72 19.51
C GLY A 125 -6.60 0.67 20.23
N ILE A 126 -6.02 -0.51 20.48
CA ILE A 126 -6.68 -1.61 21.18
C ILE A 126 -6.09 -1.73 22.58
N ALA A 127 -6.94 -1.73 23.60
CA ALA A 127 -6.56 -1.96 24.98
C ALA A 127 -7.62 -2.82 25.68
N TRP A 128 -7.22 -3.60 26.68
CA TRP A 128 -8.16 -4.21 27.62
C TRP A 128 -8.99 -3.11 28.29
N PRO A 129 -10.31 -3.29 28.50
CA PRO A 129 -11.19 -2.22 29.00
C PRO A 129 -10.67 -1.53 30.26
N GLU A 130 -10.18 -2.31 31.23
CA GLU A 130 -9.68 -1.82 32.50
C GLU A 130 -8.39 -1.00 32.33
N ARG A 131 -7.55 -1.38 31.37
CA ARG A 131 -6.32 -0.66 30.99
C ARG A 131 -6.63 0.61 30.20
N GLY A 132 -7.61 0.53 29.31
CA GLY A 132 -8.14 1.67 28.57
C GLY A 132 -8.69 2.75 29.51
N GLN A 133 -9.43 2.35 30.54
CA GLN A 133 -9.98 3.26 31.55
C GLN A 133 -8.89 3.98 32.37
N VAL A 134 -7.77 3.30 32.65
CA VAL A 134 -6.62 3.92 33.34
C VAL A 134 -5.93 4.96 32.44
N LEU A 135 -5.75 4.63 31.16
CA LEU A 135 -5.12 5.53 30.19
C LEU A 135 -6.02 6.72 29.82
N PHE A 136 -7.31 6.47 29.62
CA PHE A 136 -8.29 7.41 29.04
C PHE A 136 -9.60 7.35 29.85
N PRO A 137 -9.61 7.85 31.09
CA PRO A 137 -10.76 7.72 31.99
C PRO A 137 -12.02 8.45 31.50
N ASP A 138 -11.85 9.44 30.62
CA ASP A 138 -12.92 10.20 29.95
C ASP A 138 -13.30 9.60 28.59
N GLY A 139 -12.72 8.45 28.22
CA GLY A 139 -12.91 7.80 26.93
C GLY A 139 -12.28 8.55 25.76
N ARG A 140 -11.44 9.56 26.01
CA ARG A 140 -10.80 10.36 24.96
C ARG A 140 -9.32 10.02 24.87
N PHE A 141 -8.89 9.66 23.66
CA PHE A 141 -7.48 9.42 23.39
C PHE A 141 -6.64 10.70 23.56
N GLN A 142 -5.49 10.57 24.22
CA GLN A 142 -4.56 11.67 24.50
C GLN A 142 -3.11 11.19 24.35
N TRP A 143 -2.39 11.70 23.35
CA TRP A 143 -0.99 11.35 23.08
C TRP A 143 -0.09 11.51 24.30
N LEU A 144 -0.24 12.62 25.05
CA LEU A 144 0.56 12.90 26.23
C LEU A 144 0.41 11.82 27.32
N ARG A 145 -0.79 11.25 27.49
CA ARG A 145 -1.02 10.18 28.46
C ARG A 145 -0.37 8.88 28.04
N LEU A 146 -0.49 8.54 26.75
CA LEU A 146 0.18 7.37 26.18
C LEU A 146 1.70 7.50 26.33
N GLU A 147 2.26 8.65 26.00
CA GLU A 147 3.69 8.92 26.12
C GLU A 147 4.17 8.83 27.58
N ASN A 148 3.42 9.38 28.53
CA ASN A 148 3.73 9.24 29.95
C ASN A 148 3.72 7.78 30.38
N ALA A 149 2.76 6.98 29.93
CA ALA A 149 2.72 5.54 30.21
C ALA A 149 3.93 4.80 29.62
N MET A 150 4.32 5.13 28.39
CA MET A 150 5.49 4.57 27.73
C MET A 150 6.81 4.96 28.42
N LYS A 151 6.90 6.17 28.98
CA LYS A 151 8.05 6.61 29.79
C LYS A 151 8.13 5.85 31.12
N LYS A 152 6.99 5.63 31.77
CA LYS A 152 6.90 4.93 33.07
C LYS A 152 7.11 3.42 32.96
N ARG A 153 6.73 2.81 31.82
CA ARG A 153 6.93 1.38 31.52
C ARG A 153 6.31 0.40 32.54
N ASN A 154 5.44 0.88 33.42
CA ASN A 154 4.80 0.07 34.45
C ASN A 154 3.37 0.57 34.72
N TRP A 155 2.42 -0.36 34.81
CA TRP A 155 1.01 -0.03 35.04
C TRP A 155 0.76 0.61 36.41
N GLN A 156 1.47 0.20 37.45
CA GLN A 156 1.32 0.75 38.80
C GLN A 156 1.66 2.25 38.84
N GLU A 157 2.70 2.66 38.11
CA GLU A 157 3.19 4.04 38.09
C GLU A 157 2.24 5.02 37.38
N ILE A 158 1.24 4.51 36.65
CA ILE A 158 0.21 5.29 35.96
C ILE A 158 -1.19 5.10 36.56
N GLY A 159 -1.29 4.52 37.77
CA GLY A 159 -2.55 4.33 38.48
C GLY A 159 -3.32 3.06 38.07
N GLY A 160 -2.67 2.13 37.36
CA GLY A 160 -3.21 0.82 37.02
C GLY A 160 -3.00 -0.21 38.13
N ASN A 161 -3.55 -1.41 37.93
CA ASN A 161 -3.40 -2.51 38.88
C ASN A 161 -1.92 -2.95 38.98
N PRO A 162 -1.33 -3.01 40.18
CA PRO A 162 0.06 -3.44 40.36
C PRO A 162 0.36 -4.83 39.78
N ASN A 163 -0.64 -5.72 39.71
CA ASN A 163 -0.47 -7.07 39.19
C ASN A 163 -0.36 -7.13 37.66
N TRP A 164 -0.62 -6.03 36.94
CA TRP A 164 -0.47 -5.99 35.47
C TRP A 164 0.99 -5.88 35.01
N GLY A 165 1.91 -5.48 35.89
CA GLY A 165 3.33 -5.41 35.58
C GLY A 165 3.68 -4.32 34.57
N SER A 166 4.51 -4.67 33.58
CA SER A 166 5.04 -3.72 32.60
C SER A 166 3.97 -3.14 31.68
N PHE A 167 4.14 -1.86 31.36
CA PHE A 167 3.38 -1.19 30.31
C PHE A 167 4.14 -1.33 28.99
N ASP A 168 3.48 -1.92 28.00
CA ASP A 168 4.01 -2.07 26.64
C ASP A 168 3.05 -1.44 25.63
N PHE A 169 3.59 -0.55 24.80
CA PHE A 169 2.93 -0.07 23.59
C PHE A 169 3.57 -0.74 22.39
N VAL A 170 2.73 -1.36 21.55
CA VAL A 170 3.16 -2.11 20.38
C VAL A 170 2.44 -1.55 19.16
N THR A 171 3.19 -1.34 18.09
CA THR A 171 2.67 -1.01 16.76
C THR A 171 3.40 -1.85 15.71
N THR A 172 2.76 -2.02 14.56
CA THR A 172 3.37 -2.62 13.37
C THR A 172 4.63 -1.85 12.94
N ASP A 173 5.61 -2.55 12.37
CA ASP A 173 6.83 -1.96 11.80
C ASP A 173 6.49 -0.85 10.78
N PRO A 174 6.88 0.41 11.01
CA PRO A 174 6.59 1.55 10.14
C PRO A 174 7.31 1.46 8.79
N ASN A 175 8.40 0.70 8.67
CA ASN A 175 9.06 0.51 7.38
C ASN A 175 8.30 -0.45 6.46
N ARG A 176 7.37 -1.24 7.03
CA ARG A 176 6.65 -2.32 6.34
C ARG A 176 5.14 -2.17 6.37
N SER A 177 4.60 -1.29 7.22
CA SER A 177 3.16 -1.15 7.46
C SER A 177 2.69 0.30 7.49
N ASN A 178 1.62 0.57 6.74
CA ASN A 178 0.96 1.88 6.69
C ASN A 178 0.40 2.32 8.04
N SER A 179 -0.14 1.40 8.86
CA SER A 179 -0.61 1.74 10.21
C SER A 179 0.53 2.17 11.12
N GLY A 180 1.73 1.59 10.94
CA GLY A 180 2.94 2.01 11.64
C GLY A 180 3.35 3.43 11.25
N GLN A 181 3.45 3.71 9.94
CA GLN A 181 3.78 5.04 9.42
C GLN A 181 2.77 6.10 9.88
N LEU A 182 1.47 5.78 9.82
CA LEU A 182 0.40 6.67 10.24
C LEU A 182 0.45 6.96 11.74
N THR A 183 0.69 5.94 12.57
CA THR A 183 0.83 6.10 14.02
C THR A 183 1.98 7.05 14.35
N LEU A 184 3.15 6.87 13.74
CA LEU A 184 4.30 7.74 13.97
C LEU A 184 4.06 9.17 13.44
N SER A 185 3.40 9.30 12.30
CA SER A 185 3.08 10.61 11.71
C SER A 185 2.14 11.40 12.62
N LEU A 186 1.04 10.78 13.09
CA LEU A 186 0.07 11.44 13.98
C LEU A 186 0.69 11.82 15.32
N TRP A 187 1.54 10.95 15.88
CA TRP A 187 2.23 11.24 17.12
C TRP A 187 3.23 12.39 16.95
N THR A 188 3.99 12.37 15.85
CA THR A 188 4.92 13.46 15.52
C THR A 188 4.20 14.78 15.34
N GLN A 189 3.07 14.78 14.64
CA GLN A 189 2.26 15.97 14.41
C GLN A 189 1.75 16.53 15.74
N ASN A 190 1.28 15.67 16.65
CA ASN A 190 0.86 16.10 17.98
C ASN A 190 1.99 16.79 18.75
N ASN A 191 3.18 16.20 18.75
CA ASN A 191 4.33 16.75 19.48
C ASN A 191 4.91 18.01 18.81
N SER A 192 4.68 18.18 17.51
CA SER A 192 4.99 19.42 16.78
C SER A 192 3.91 20.52 16.94
N GLY A 193 2.95 20.35 17.87
CA GLY A 193 1.87 21.32 18.09
C GLY A 193 0.86 21.41 16.93
N GLY A 194 0.73 20.36 16.12
CA GLY A 194 -0.18 20.31 14.97
C GLY A 194 0.42 20.80 13.65
N ALA A 195 1.69 21.23 13.63
CA ALA A 195 2.35 21.71 12.42
C ALA A 195 2.48 20.62 11.34
N THR A 196 2.41 21.03 10.07
CA THR A 196 2.64 20.15 8.92
C THR A 196 4.02 19.52 9.02
N LEU A 197 4.06 18.18 8.91
CA LEU A 197 5.29 17.41 8.96
C LEU A 197 6.19 17.77 7.78
N SER A 198 7.44 18.15 8.05
CA SER A 198 8.48 18.29 7.02
C SER A 198 9.63 17.33 7.33
N PRO A 199 10.42 16.89 6.33
CA PRO A 199 11.60 16.05 6.55
C PRO A 199 12.59 16.62 7.59
N ALA A 200 12.63 17.94 7.77
CA ALA A 200 13.48 18.59 8.79
C ALA A 200 13.01 18.32 10.23
N ASN A 201 11.71 18.09 10.43
CA ASN A 201 11.14 17.88 11.76
C ASN A 201 11.32 16.43 12.25
N PHE A 202 11.48 15.46 11.34
CA PHE A 202 11.66 14.05 11.69
C PHE A 202 13.01 13.73 12.36
N ASN A 203 14.03 14.56 12.15
CA ASN A 203 15.38 14.35 12.70
C ASN A 203 15.61 15.08 14.03
N GLY A 204 14.58 15.70 14.61
CA GLY A 204 14.70 16.37 15.91
C GLY A 204 14.98 15.39 17.06
N PRO A 205 15.74 15.80 18.10
CA PRO A 205 16.05 14.93 19.24
C PRO A 205 14.81 14.46 20.01
N GLU A 206 13.75 15.28 20.02
CA GLU A 206 12.46 14.95 20.61
C GLU A 206 11.79 13.77 19.88
N ILE A 207 11.91 13.72 18.56
CA ILE A 207 11.34 12.67 17.69
C ILE A 207 12.09 11.36 17.84
N GLN A 208 13.43 11.44 17.89
CA GLN A 208 14.26 10.27 18.14
C GLN A 208 14.00 9.67 19.52
N SER A 209 13.79 10.52 20.54
CA SER A 209 13.38 10.08 21.87
C SER A 209 12.03 9.37 21.82
N LEU A 210 11.05 9.91 21.08
CA LEU A 210 9.73 9.29 20.92
C LEU A 210 9.81 7.92 20.26
N PHE A 211 10.56 7.80 19.16
CA PHE A 211 10.71 6.53 18.45
C PHE A 211 11.44 5.47 19.29
N SER A 212 12.34 5.88 20.19
CA SER A 212 13.01 4.97 21.13
C SER A 212 12.08 4.34 22.16
N LEU A 213 10.88 4.91 22.37
CA LEU A 213 9.90 4.39 23.32
C LEU A 213 9.05 3.25 22.73
N VAL A 214 9.02 3.09 21.40
CA VAL A 214 8.19 2.10 20.72
C VAL A 214 8.89 0.74 20.67
N LYS A 215 8.17 -0.32 21.04
CA LYS A 215 8.57 -1.70 20.74
C LYS A 215 8.01 -2.10 19.38
N TRP A 216 8.89 -2.51 18.49
CA TRP A 216 8.52 -3.02 17.16
C TRP A 216 8.20 -4.52 17.27
N SER A 217 7.04 -4.92 16.73
CA SER A 217 6.61 -6.32 16.62
C SER A 217 6.93 -6.91 15.25
#